data_AF-G9KKM0-F1
#
_entry.id   AF-G9KKM0-F1
#
_cell.length_a   1.000
_cell.length_b   1.000
_cell.length_c   1.000
_cell.angle_alpha   90.00
_cell.angle_beta   90.00
_cell.angle_gamma   90.00
#
_symmetry.space_group_name_H-M   'P 1'
#
loop_
_entity.id
_entity.type
_entity.pdbx_description
1 polymer ?
#
loop_
_entity_poly.entity_id
_entity_poly.type
_entity_poly.pdbx_seq_one_letter_code
_entity_poly.pdbx_strand_id
1 'polypeptide(L)'
;GAPAPFIAIQPFPALLDLPQGAEAAQASCGSRHTAVVTRTGELYTWGWGKYGQLGHQDTTSLDRPRRVEYFVDKRLRVRAVSCGLWNTYVYAVE
;
A
#
# COMPACT_ATOMS: atom_id res chain seq x y z
N GLY A 1 -7.72 -4.17 21.70
CA GLY A 1 -8.99 -3.82 21.04
C GLY A 1 -9.08 -4.60 19.75
N ALA A 2 -10.29 -4.95 19.30
CA ALA A 2 -10.47 -5.65 18.02
C ALA A 2 -9.89 -4.81 16.86
N PRO A 3 -9.31 -5.42 15.81
CA PRO A 3 -8.81 -4.69 14.65
C PRO A 3 -9.94 -3.87 14.00
N ALA A 4 -9.65 -2.64 13.62
CA ALA A 4 -10.59 -1.83 12.86
C ALA A 4 -10.84 -2.48 11.49
N PRO A 5 -12.06 -2.40 10.92
CA PRO A 5 -12.24 -2.66 9.50
C PRO A 5 -11.32 -1.71 8.71
N PHE A 6 -10.53 -2.27 7.79
CA PHE A 6 -9.52 -1.55 7.05
C PHE A 6 -10.15 -0.40 6.23
N ILE A 7 -9.48 0.75 6.19
CA ILE A 7 -10.07 2.06 5.85
C ILE A 7 -11.33 2.34 6.69
N ALA A 8 -11.10 2.65 7.96
CA ALA A 8 -12.11 3.30 8.77
C ALA A 8 -11.63 4.70 9.13
N ILE A 9 -12.47 5.70 8.87
CA ILE A 9 -12.30 7.02 9.47
C ILE A 9 -12.56 6.79 10.96
N GLN A 10 -11.49 6.74 11.75
CA GLN A 10 -11.58 6.54 13.19
C GLN A 10 -10.96 7.73 13.91
N PRO A 11 -11.55 8.21 15.02
CA PRO A 11 -11.00 9.31 15.80
C PRO A 11 -9.81 8.87 16.68
N PHE A 12 -9.44 7.59 16.65
CA PHE A 12 -8.33 7.01 17.39
C PHE A 12 -7.44 6.14 16.47
N PRO A 13 -6.15 5.96 16.79
CA PRO A 13 -5.27 5.05 16.06
C PRO A 13 -5.78 3.61 16.09
N ALA A 14 -5.69 2.91 14.97
CA ALA A 14 -6.00 1.48 14.86
C ALA A 14 -4.76 0.72 14.38
N LEU A 15 -4.53 -0.47 14.94
CA LEU A 15 -3.47 -1.37 14.46
C LEU A 15 -3.85 -1.89 13.06
N LEU A 16 -2.88 -1.85 12.16
CA LEU A 16 -2.99 -2.41 10.82
C LEU A 16 -2.23 -3.73 10.75
N ASP A 17 -2.94 -4.82 10.52
CA ASP A 17 -2.32 -6.11 10.21
C ASP A 17 -2.03 -6.18 8.71
N LEU A 18 -0.74 -6.21 8.35
CA LEU A 18 -0.34 -6.49 6.99
C LEU A 18 -0.50 -8.00 6.70
N PRO A 19 -0.87 -8.37 5.46
CA PRO A 19 -0.99 -9.77 5.08
C PRO A 19 0.28 -10.56 5.42
N GLN A 20 0.10 -11.78 5.91
CA GLN A 20 1.17 -12.75 6.22
C GLN A 20 2.16 -12.28 7.31
N GLY A 21 1.79 -11.28 8.13
CA GLY A 21 2.66 -10.78 9.20
C GLY A 21 3.86 -10.00 8.67
N ALA A 22 3.76 -9.44 7.46
CA ALA A 22 4.85 -8.70 6.86
C ALA A 22 5.25 -7.47 7.71
N GLU A 23 6.55 -7.26 7.87
CA GLU A 23 7.07 -6.14 8.66
C GLU A 23 7.17 -4.88 7.81
N ALA A 24 6.43 -3.84 8.19
CA ALA A 24 6.51 -2.52 7.56
C ALA A 24 7.87 -1.87 7.80
N ALA A 25 8.48 -1.32 6.74
CA ALA A 25 9.71 -0.53 6.81
C ALA A 25 9.47 0.95 6.51
N GLN A 26 8.57 1.24 5.55
CA GLN A 26 8.24 2.61 5.14
C GLN A 26 6.75 2.70 4.78
N ALA A 27 6.16 3.87 4.96
CA ALA A 27 4.80 4.18 4.55
C ALA A 27 4.74 5.54 3.87
N SER A 28 3.78 5.71 2.94
CA SER A 28 3.45 6.98 2.33
C SER A 28 1.94 7.08 2.13
N CYS A 29 1.38 8.28 2.27
CA CYS A 29 -0.05 8.53 2.16
C CYS A 29 -0.30 9.66 1.16
N GLY A 30 -1.21 9.42 0.22
CA GLY A 30 -1.77 10.46 -0.65
C GLY A 30 -3.10 10.99 -0.11
N SER A 31 -3.90 11.64 -0.97
CA SER A 31 -5.19 12.23 -0.54
C SER A 31 -6.19 11.20 0.02
N ARG A 32 -6.25 10.02 -0.61
CA ARG A 32 -7.20 8.94 -0.26
C ARG A 32 -6.63 7.53 -0.47
N HIS A 33 -5.31 7.39 -0.49
CA HIS A 33 -4.66 6.09 -0.63
C HIS A 33 -3.39 6.03 0.20
N THR A 34 -2.98 4.81 0.53
CA THR A 34 -1.80 4.52 1.33
C THR A 34 -0.96 3.48 0.61
N ALA A 35 0.35 3.62 0.73
CA ALA A 35 1.32 2.64 0.30
C ALA A 35 2.26 2.29 1.46
N VAL A 36 2.61 1.00 1.58
CA VAL A 36 3.57 0.50 2.57
C VAL A 36 4.57 -0.39 1.87
N VAL A 37 5.85 -0.19 2.19
CA VAL A 37 6.96 -1.05 1.78
C VAL A 37 7.39 -1.87 2.97
N THR A 38 7.50 -3.19 2.79
CA THR A 38 7.95 -4.11 3.83
C THR A 38 9.48 -4.19 3.90
N ARG A 39 10.04 -4.78 4.96
CA ARG A 39 11.49 -5.06 5.05
C ARG A 39 11.99 -6.01 3.96
N THR A 40 11.13 -6.90 3.47
CA THR A 40 11.39 -7.80 2.34
C THR A 40 11.33 -7.05 0.99
N GLY A 41 10.85 -5.80 1.00
CA GLY A 41 10.73 -4.92 -0.17
C GLY A 41 9.53 -5.23 -1.05
N GLU A 42 8.48 -5.81 -0.45
CA GLU A 42 7.16 -5.92 -1.06
C GLU A 42 6.40 -4.60 -0.89
N LEU A 43 5.61 -4.24 -1.89
CA LEU A 43 4.75 -3.05 -1.85
C LEU A 43 3.30 -3.45 -1.67
N TYR A 44 2.64 -2.83 -0.68
CA TYR A 44 1.21 -2.94 -0.45
C TYR A 44 0.55 -1.59 -0.67
N THR A 45 -0.59 -1.57 -1.36
CA THR A 45 -1.37 -0.35 -1.60
C THR A 45 -2.85 -0.62 -1.37
N TRP A 46 -3.54 0.39 -0.85
CA TRP A 46 -5.00 0.38 -0.67
C TRP A 46 -5.54 1.81 -0.60
N GLY A 47 -6.86 1.96 -0.68
CA GLY A 47 -7.51 3.26 -0.78
C GLY A 47 -8.39 3.44 -1.99
N TRP A 48 -8.62 4.71 -2.29
CA TRP A 48 -9.30 5.16 -3.50
C TRP A 48 -8.39 4.97 -4.71
N GLY A 49 -8.83 4.12 -5.65
CA GLY A 49 -8.02 3.68 -6.79
C GLY A 49 -8.49 4.15 -8.16
N LYS A 50 -9.41 5.14 -8.24
CA LYS A 50 -10.12 5.46 -9.50
C LYS A 50 -9.23 6.03 -10.61
N TYR A 51 -7.99 6.40 -10.33
CA TYR A 51 -7.00 6.79 -11.34
C TYR A 51 -5.89 5.76 -11.52
N GLY A 52 -6.04 4.55 -10.96
CA GLY A 52 -5.06 3.48 -11.04
C GLY A 52 -3.84 3.65 -10.13
N GLN A 53 -3.86 4.62 -9.21
CA GLN A 53 -2.74 4.92 -8.31
C GLN A 53 -2.34 3.78 -7.37
N LEU A 54 -3.18 2.76 -7.21
CA LEU A 54 -2.86 1.59 -6.40
C LEU A 54 -1.94 0.61 -7.14
N GLY A 55 -1.85 0.65 -8.47
CA GLY A 55 -0.95 -0.21 -9.24
C GLY A 55 -1.43 -1.64 -9.45
N HIS A 56 -2.72 -1.93 -9.23
CA HIS A 56 -3.31 -3.28 -9.36
C HIS A 56 -3.82 -3.63 -10.77
N GLN A 57 -3.34 -2.92 -11.80
CA GLN A 57 -3.77 -3.07 -13.19
C GLN A 57 -5.28 -2.82 -13.42
N ASP A 58 -5.93 -2.11 -12.49
CA ASP A 58 -7.31 -1.68 -12.58
C ASP A 58 -7.49 -0.30 -11.92
N THR A 59 -8.75 0.14 -11.79
CA THR A 59 -9.11 1.39 -11.09
C THR A 59 -9.99 1.13 -9.87
N THR A 60 -9.96 -0.10 -9.35
CA THR A 60 -10.78 -0.53 -8.22
C THR A 60 -10.27 0.10 -6.94
N SER A 61 -11.20 0.54 -6.07
CA SER A 61 -10.83 1.00 -4.73
C SER A 61 -10.79 -0.20 -3.79
N LEU A 62 -9.79 -0.24 -2.92
CA LEU A 62 -9.57 -1.34 -1.99
C LEU A 62 -9.67 -0.83 -0.57
N ASP A 63 -10.44 -1.52 0.26
CA ASP A 63 -10.55 -1.25 1.69
C ASP A 63 -9.38 -1.85 2.48
N ARG A 64 -8.69 -2.89 1.97
CA ARG A 64 -7.57 -3.56 2.66
C ARG A 64 -6.24 -3.46 1.90
N PRO A 65 -5.10 -3.48 2.61
CA PRO A 65 -3.79 -3.62 1.98
C PRO A 65 -3.75 -4.82 1.05
N ARG A 66 -3.40 -4.58 -0.22
CA ARG A 66 -3.16 -5.62 -1.21
C ARG A 66 -1.75 -5.47 -1.76
N ARG A 67 -1.04 -6.58 -1.90
CA ARG A 67 0.29 -6.60 -2.50
C ARG A 67 0.21 -6.26 -3.99
N VAL A 68 1.14 -5.43 -4.46
CA VAL A 68 1.27 -5.05 -5.86
C VAL A 68 2.10 -6.10 -6.58
N GLU A 69 1.44 -7.05 -7.25
CA GLU A 69 2.09 -8.23 -7.85
C GLU A 69 3.09 -7.88 -8.97
N TYR A 70 2.96 -6.71 -9.61
CA TYR A 70 3.88 -6.26 -10.66
C TYR A 70 5.36 -6.38 -10.26
N PHE A 71 5.72 -5.99 -9.04
CA PHE A 71 7.11 -6.05 -8.58
C PHE A 71 7.56 -7.48 -8.28
N VAL A 72 6.66 -8.34 -7.81
CA VAL A 72 6.94 -9.76 -7.58
C VAL A 72 7.20 -10.48 -8.90
N ASP A 73 6.31 -10.28 -9.88
CA ASP A 73 6.41 -10.88 -11.22
C ASP A 73 7.70 -10.46 -11.94
N LYS A 74 8.12 -9.21 -11.73
CA LYS A 74 9.36 -8.65 -12.29
C LYS A 74 10.61 -8.93 -11.45
N ARG A 75 10.47 -9.62 -10.30
CA ARG A 75 11.56 -9.88 -9.35
C ARG A 75 12.29 -8.60 -8.93
N LEU A 76 11.52 -7.54 -8.71
CA LEU A 76 12.01 -6.24 -8.25
C LEU A 76 11.74 -6.07 -6.76
N ARG A 77 12.72 -5.52 -6.05
CA ARG A 77 12.61 -5.13 -4.66
C ARG A 77 12.35 -3.63 -4.54
N VAL A 78 11.23 -3.25 -3.95
CA VAL A 78 10.88 -1.85 -3.71
C VAL A 78 11.72 -1.29 -2.57
N ARG A 79 12.33 -0.12 -2.79
CA ARG A 79 13.25 0.55 -1.86
C ARG A 79 12.69 1.85 -1.28
N ALA A 80 11.79 2.51 -2.01
CA ALA A 80 11.14 3.72 -1.56
C ALA A 80 9.81 3.90 -2.29
N VAL A 81 8.86 4.53 -1.59
CA VAL A 81 7.56 4.91 -2.13
C VAL A 81 7.21 6.34 -1.72
N SER A 82 6.61 7.09 -2.64
CA SER A 82 6.06 8.42 -2.39
C SER A 82 4.67 8.55 -3.03
N CYS A 83 3.68 8.88 -2.22
CA CYS A 83 2.30 9.11 -2.66
C CYS A 83 2.05 10.61 -2.79
N GLY A 84 1.70 11.04 -4.00
CA GLY A 84 1.15 12.38 -4.23
C GLY A 84 -0.37 12.41 -4.02
N LEU A 85 -1.03 13.48 -4.46
CA LEU A 85 -2.48 13.64 -4.31
C LEU A 85 -3.24 12.46 -4.94
N TRP A 86 -2.83 12.07 -6.15
CA TRP A 86 -3.58 11.15 -7.02
C TRP A 86 -2.69 10.11 -7.71
N ASN A 87 -1.42 10.00 -7.30
CA ASN A 87 -0.41 9.18 -7.96
C ASN A 87 0.56 8.58 -6.94
N THR A 88 1.25 7.51 -7.35
CA THR A 88 2.24 6.79 -6.55
C THR A 88 3.54 6.67 -7.33
N TYR A 89 4.63 7.13 -6.75
CA TYR A 89 5.99 6.95 -7.28
C TYR A 89 6.70 5.86 -6.50
N VAL A 90 7.39 4.96 -7.22
CA VAL A 90 8.09 3.82 -6.63
C VAL A 90 9.51 3.77 -7.19
N TYR A 91 10.49 3.67 -6.30
CA TYR A 91 11.85 3.30 -6.66
C TYR A 91 12.09 1.84 -6.29
N ALA A 92 12.45 1.04 -7.28
CA ALA A 92 12.71 -0.38 -7.14
C ALA A 92 14.02 -0.76 -7.85
N VAL A 93 14.63 -1.84 -7.36
CA VAL A 93 15.87 -2.41 -7.90
C VAL A 93 15.67 -3.89 -8.14
N GLU A 94 16.47 -4.50 -9.00
CA GLU A 94 16.59 -5.96 -9.12
C GLU A 94 17.08 -6.61 -7.81
#